data_AF-A0A1V4R6N7-F1
#
_entry.id   AF-A0A1V4R6N7-F1
#
_cell.length_a   1.000
_cell.length_b   1.000
_cell.length_c   1.000
_cell.angle_alpha   90.00
_cell.angle_beta   90.00
_cell.angle_gamma   90.00
#
_symmetry.space_group_name_H-M   'P 1'
#
loop_
_entity.id
_entity.type
_entity.pdbx_description
1 polymer ?
#
loop_
_entity_poly.entity_id
_entity_poly.type
_entity_poly.pdbx_seq_one_letter_code
_entity_poly.pdbx_strand_id
1 'polypeptide(L)'
;MVVFFLSCSSKDEFSLYNKPALFWYNQLLKNIIKTNLDEADETFVSLKSEHSKSVYIEPSMLLLSKMHIKHEQYELANYYLDEYIKQYPFSDNIEYVKFLQLETKYSSMGYRYRDQKLLLQIKDDFDDFIQNYKNSVYIEMVKSMRTRIDMTIYQYNRSVVGLYDRIGKTKAKKFYIDKLNKAFRYKDLKEAKPIWYRHLFEEGKI
;
A
#
# COMPACT_ATOMS: atom_id res chain seq x y z
N MET A 1 54.26 -19.95 12.76
CA MET A 1 53.16 -19.41 13.59
C MET A 1 51.86 -19.93 13.01
N VAL A 2 51.33 -21.02 13.56
CA VAL A 2 50.11 -21.66 13.09
C VAL A 2 48.94 -20.93 13.74
N VAL A 3 48.10 -20.28 12.92
CA VAL A 3 46.86 -19.64 13.38
C VAL A 3 45.77 -20.69 13.37
N PHE A 4 45.37 -21.14 14.56
CA PHE A 4 44.15 -21.92 14.73
C PHE A 4 42.95 -20.96 14.70
N PHE A 5 42.15 -21.03 13.64
CA PHE A 5 40.80 -20.47 13.66
C PHE A 5 39.90 -21.40 14.47
N LEU A 6 39.82 -21.17 15.78
CA LEU A 6 38.75 -21.71 16.61
C LEU A 6 37.47 -20.95 16.27
N SER A 7 36.76 -21.43 15.24
CA SER A 7 35.36 -21.07 15.01
C SER A 7 34.53 -21.67 16.14
N CYS A 8 34.13 -20.83 17.09
CA CYS A 8 33.15 -21.21 18.12
C CYS A 8 31.76 -21.19 17.46
N SER A 9 31.42 -22.27 16.76
CA SER A 9 30.05 -22.52 16.29
C SER A 9 29.25 -23.15 17.43
N SER A 10 28.88 -22.38 18.44
CA SER A 10 27.81 -22.78 19.36
C SER A 10 26.46 -22.57 18.67
N LYS A 11 26.16 -23.43 17.68
CA LYS A 11 24.80 -23.61 17.19
C LYS A 11 24.14 -24.69 18.04
N ASP A 12 23.69 -24.31 19.24
CA ASP A 12 22.54 -25.00 19.83
C ASP A 12 21.28 -24.44 19.16
N GLU A 13 21.16 -24.72 17.87
CA GLU A 13 19.96 -24.51 17.07
C GLU A 13 19.01 -25.66 17.41
N PHE A 14 18.57 -25.71 18.68
CA PHE A 14 17.56 -26.65 19.14
C PHE A 14 16.31 -26.33 18.32
N SER A 15 16.07 -27.17 17.32
CA SER A 15 15.13 -26.99 16.23
C SER A 15 13.83 -26.41 16.78
N LEU A 16 13.61 -25.11 16.56
CA LEU A 16 12.51 -24.35 17.19
C LEU A 16 11.21 -24.71 16.46
N TYR A 17 10.79 -25.96 16.55
CA TYR A 17 9.60 -26.49 15.90
C TYR A 17 8.67 -27.05 16.96
N ASN A 18 7.41 -27.25 16.57
CA ASN A 18 6.37 -27.89 17.37
C ASN A 18 6.12 -27.14 18.69
N LYS A 19 6.04 -25.82 18.62
CA LYS A 19 5.71 -24.97 19.79
C LYS A 19 4.22 -24.64 19.78
N PRO A 20 3.59 -24.41 20.95
CA PRO A 20 2.18 -24.03 20.99
C PRO A 20 1.91 -22.74 20.20
N ALA A 21 0.71 -22.60 19.63
CA ALA A 21 0.34 -21.39 18.87
C ALA A 21 0.56 -20.08 19.67
N LEU A 22 0.29 -20.07 20.98
CA LEU A 22 0.52 -18.92 21.85
C LEU A 22 2.01 -18.56 21.96
N PHE A 23 2.91 -19.54 21.93
CA PHE A 23 4.35 -19.28 21.92
C PHE A 23 4.74 -18.50 20.67
N TRP A 24 4.31 -18.98 19.50
CA TRP A 24 4.61 -18.32 18.23
C TRP A 24 4.02 -16.92 18.17
N TYR A 25 2.78 -16.75 18.60
CA TYR A 25 2.14 -15.43 18.69
C TYR A 25 2.91 -14.47 19.61
N ASN A 26 3.31 -14.92 20.80
CA ASN A 26 4.11 -14.10 21.72
C ASN A 26 5.48 -13.72 21.14
N GLN A 27 6.11 -14.62 20.38
CA GLN A 27 7.38 -14.33 19.70
C GLN A 27 7.18 -13.31 18.57
N LEU A 28 6.09 -13.43 17.80
CA LEU A 28 5.71 -12.46 16.78
C LEU A 28 5.53 -11.06 17.38
N LEU A 29 4.81 -10.96 18.50
CA LEU A 29 4.63 -9.69 19.21
C LEU A 29 5.97 -9.09 19.67
N LYS A 30 6.88 -9.92 20.20
CA LYS A 30 8.22 -9.45 20.60
C LYS A 30 9.01 -8.91 19.41
N ASN A 31 8.97 -9.58 18.26
CA ASN A 31 9.67 -9.15 17.06
C ASN A 31 9.09 -7.83 16.53
N ILE A 32 7.75 -7.70 16.50
CA ILE A 32 7.06 -6.46 16.13
C ILE A 32 7.42 -5.30 17.06
N ILE A 33 7.43 -5.52 18.38
CA ILE A 33 7.81 -4.48 19.37
C ILE A 33 9.26 -4.02 19.13
N LYS A 34 10.14 -4.93 18.76
CA LYS A 34 11.54 -4.63 18.43
C LYS A 34 11.72 -4.04 17.02
N THR A 35 10.65 -3.95 16.21
CA THR A 35 10.70 -3.53 14.81
C THR A 35 11.51 -4.49 13.92
N ASN A 36 11.66 -5.73 14.37
CA ASN A 36 12.25 -6.84 13.62
C ASN A 36 11.16 -7.46 12.73
N LEU A 37 10.77 -6.77 11.66
CA LEU A 37 9.61 -7.17 10.85
C LEU A 37 9.87 -8.43 10.03
N ASP A 38 11.09 -8.60 9.50
CA ASP A 38 11.46 -9.82 8.76
C ASP A 38 11.35 -11.06 9.67
N GLU A 39 11.86 -10.98 10.89
CA GLU A 39 11.71 -12.07 11.86
C GLU A 39 10.27 -12.22 12.38
N ALA A 40 9.47 -11.16 12.38
CA ALA A 40 8.04 -11.25 12.68
C ALA A 40 7.29 -12.03 11.59
N ASP A 41 7.64 -11.79 10.31
CA ASP A 41 7.09 -12.51 9.15
C ASP A 41 7.48 -13.99 9.19
N GLU A 42 8.76 -14.30 9.43
CA GLU A 42 9.22 -15.69 9.61
C GLU A 42 8.47 -16.38 10.76
N THR A 43 8.30 -15.68 11.89
CA THR A 43 7.57 -16.21 13.04
C THR A 43 6.09 -16.47 12.70
N PHE A 44 5.48 -15.61 11.88
CA PHE A 44 4.12 -15.82 11.38
C PHE A 44 4.03 -17.03 10.46
N VAL A 45 5.02 -17.26 9.60
CA VAL A 45 5.09 -18.47 8.76
C VAL A 45 5.13 -19.72 9.64
N SER A 46 5.93 -19.74 10.71
CA SER A 46 5.94 -20.84 11.67
C SER A 46 4.58 -21.01 12.37
N LEU A 47 3.95 -19.92 12.83
CA LEU A 47 2.60 -19.97 13.41
C LEU A 47 1.57 -20.56 12.43
N LYS A 48 1.54 -20.08 11.18
CA LYS A 48 0.57 -20.49 10.15
C LYS A 48 0.80 -21.92 9.68
N SER A 49 2.05 -22.36 9.55
CA SER A 49 2.38 -23.72 9.11
C SER A 49 2.06 -24.77 10.18
N GLU A 50 2.37 -24.51 11.45
CA GLU A 50 2.09 -25.44 12.54
C GLU A 50 0.64 -25.36 13.03
N HIS A 51 0.03 -24.17 13.00
CA HIS A 51 -1.28 -23.90 13.62
C HIS A 51 -2.20 -23.06 12.71
N SER A 52 -2.41 -23.50 11.47
CA SER A 52 -3.19 -22.78 10.44
C SER A 52 -4.62 -22.38 10.83
N LYS A 53 -5.23 -23.05 11.81
CA LYS A 53 -6.59 -22.78 12.33
C LYS A 53 -6.59 -22.06 13.68
N SER A 54 -5.43 -21.58 14.13
CA SER A 54 -5.31 -20.88 15.40
C SER A 54 -6.07 -19.55 15.40
N VAL A 55 -6.67 -19.22 16.55
CA VAL A 55 -7.29 -17.91 16.81
C VAL A 55 -6.29 -16.75 16.70
N TYR A 56 -4.98 -17.03 16.71
CA TYR A 56 -3.93 -16.03 16.58
C TYR A 56 -3.59 -15.67 15.12
N ILE A 57 -4.10 -16.42 14.12
CA ILE A 57 -3.79 -16.16 12.71
C ILE A 57 -4.38 -14.82 12.25
N GLU A 58 -5.68 -14.63 12.49
CA GLU A 58 -6.41 -13.42 12.14
C GLU A 58 -5.76 -12.14 12.73
N PRO A 59 -5.54 -12.03 14.07
CA PRO A 59 -4.93 -10.84 14.64
C PRO A 59 -3.47 -10.64 14.24
N SER A 60 -2.73 -11.72 13.93
CA SER A 60 -1.34 -11.60 13.46
C SER A 60 -1.26 -10.95 12.08
N MET A 61 -2.12 -11.36 11.13
CA MET A 61 -2.15 -10.74 9.79
C MET A 61 -2.51 -9.25 9.86
N LEU A 62 -3.51 -8.89 10.67
CA LEU A 62 -3.90 -7.49 10.84
C LEU A 62 -2.82 -6.66 11.53
N LEU A 63 -2.07 -7.25 12.48
CA LEU A 63 -0.98 -6.55 13.15
C LEU A 63 0.21 -6.36 12.20
N LEU A 64 0.61 -7.41 11.47
CA LEU A 64 1.68 -7.34 10.48
C LEU A 64 1.34 -6.34 9.38
N SER A 65 0.13 -6.37 8.84
CA SER A 65 -0.28 -5.39 7.81
C SER A 65 -0.12 -3.96 8.30
N LYS A 66 -0.58 -3.64 9.52
CA LYS A 66 -0.43 -2.30 10.12
C LYS A 66 1.02 -1.91 10.35
N MET A 67 1.87 -2.87 10.74
CA MET A 67 3.29 -2.61 10.92
C MET A 67 3.99 -2.35 9.59
N HIS A 68 3.72 -3.14 8.55
CA HIS A 68 4.26 -2.88 7.22
C HIS A 68 3.77 -1.55 6.65
N ILE A 69 2.50 -1.16 6.84
CA ILE A 69 2.00 0.18 6.47
C ILE A 69 2.82 1.27 7.16
N LYS A 70 3.01 1.15 8.48
CA LYS A 70 3.79 2.11 9.28
C LYS A 70 5.23 2.26 8.80
N HIS A 71 5.80 1.21 8.22
CA HIS A 71 7.15 1.18 7.67
C HIS A 71 7.20 1.37 6.15
N GLU A 72 6.10 1.85 5.54
CA GLU A 72 5.97 2.10 4.10
C GLU A 72 6.23 0.86 3.20
N GLN A 73 6.14 -0.34 3.77
CA GLN A 73 6.26 -1.63 3.09
C GLN A 73 4.89 -2.04 2.50
N TYR A 74 4.34 -1.18 1.63
CA TYR A 74 2.94 -1.29 1.18
C TYR A 74 2.60 -2.59 0.44
N GLU A 75 3.56 -3.18 -0.28
CA GLU A 75 3.36 -4.47 -0.96
C GLU A 75 3.15 -5.62 0.04
N LEU A 76 3.99 -5.70 1.09
CA LEU A 76 3.84 -6.69 2.15
C LEU A 76 2.58 -6.44 2.98
N ALA A 77 2.27 -5.18 3.27
CA ALA A 77 1.01 -4.83 3.91
C ALA A 77 -0.19 -5.31 3.10
N ASN A 78 -0.21 -5.04 1.80
CA ASN A 78 -1.31 -5.44 0.92
C ASN A 78 -1.41 -6.96 0.80
N TYR A 79 -0.28 -7.69 0.77
CA TYR A 79 -0.27 -9.14 0.83
C TYR A 79 -1.02 -9.69 2.05
N TYR A 80 -0.73 -9.18 3.26
CA TYR A 80 -1.42 -9.63 4.47
C TYR A 80 -2.91 -9.26 4.49
N LEU A 81 -3.27 -8.08 3.97
CA LEU A 81 -4.67 -7.66 3.87
C LEU A 81 -5.44 -8.53 2.86
N ASP A 82 -4.83 -8.88 1.73
CA ASP A 82 -5.41 -9.77 0.73
C ASP A 82 -5.64 -11.18 1.30
N GLU A 83 -4.63 -11.73 2.00
CA GLU A 83 -4.77 -13.03 2.67
C GLU A 83 -5.85 -13.01 3.75
N TYR A 84 -5.95 -11.92 4.51
CA TYR A 84 -7.04 -11.73 5.47
C TYR A 84 -8.40 -11.77 4.78
N ILE A 85 -8.61 -10.96 3.73
CA ILE A 85 -9.90 -10.84 3.03
C ILE A 85 -10.31 -12.20 2.43
N LYS A 86 -9.35 -12.95 1.88
CA LYS A 86 -9.59 -14.30 1.33
C LYS A 86 -10.02 -15.29 2.43
N GLN A 87 -9.36 -15.25 3.59
CA GLN A 87 -9.57 -16.23 4.65
C GLN A 87 -10.79 -15.90 5.53
N TYR A 88 -11.10 -14.61 5.73
CA TYR A 88 -12.12 -14.14 6.66
C TYR A 88 -13.12 -13.15 6.00
N PRO A 89 -13.77 -13.50 4.88
CA PRO A 89 -14.66 -12.58 4.15
C PRO A 89 -15.91 -12.14 4.94
N PHE A 90 -16.26 -12.86 6.00
CA PHE A 90 -17.42 -12.59 6.86
C PHE A 90 -17.03 -12.13 8.28
N SER A 91 -15.76 -11.77 8.53
CA SER A 91 -15.36 -11.22 9.83
C SER A 91 -16.01 -9.86 10.07
N ASP A 92 -16.34 -9.54 11.32
CA ASP A 92 -16.83 -8.22 11.72
C ASP A 92 -15.83 -7.10 11.37
N ASN A 93 -14.54 -7.44 11.23
CA ASN A 93 -13.49 -6.49 10.85
C ASN A 93 -13.30 -6.33 9.33
N ILE A 94 -14.06 -7.05 8.49
CA ILE A 94 -13.83 -7.06 7.03
C ILE A 94 -13.89 -5.67 6.40
N GLU A 95 -14.81 -4.82 6.88
CA GLU A 95 -14.92 -3.44 6.41
C GLU A 95 -13.66 -2.63 6.75
N TYR A 96 -13.15 -2.76 7.98
CA TYR A 96 -11.91 -2.11 8.41
C TYR A 96 -10.71 -2.59 7.61
N VAL A 97 -10.60 -3.88 7.33
CA VAL A 97 -9.51 -4.44 6.53
C VAL A 97 -9.55 -3.94 5.09
N LYS A 98 -10.74 -3.87 4.48
CA LYS A 98 -10.90 -3.26 3.14
C LYS A 98 -10.57 -1.77 3.14
N PHE A 99 -10.93 -1.05 4.20
CA PHE A 99 -10.50 0.33 4.38
C PHE A 99 -8.97 0.46 4.46
N LEU A 100 -8.30 -0.36 5.28
CA LEU A 100 -6.84 -0.40 5.36
C LEU A 100 -6.20 -0.73 4.01
N GLN A 101 -6.84 -1.58 3.20
CA GLN A 101 -6.37 -1.90 1.86
C GLN A 101 -6.38 -0.67 0.94
N LEU A 102 -7.46 0.11 0.98
CA LEU A 102 -7.55 1.38 0.25
C LEU A 102 -6.53 2.40 0.75
N GLU A 103 -6.35 2.52 2.07
CA GLU A 103 -5.34 3.39 2.67
C GLU A 103 -3.92 2.98 2.24
N THR A 104 -3.64 1.68 2.18
CA THR A 104 -2.36 1.13 1.73
C THR A 104 -2.11 1.45 0.25
N LYS A 105 -3.11 1.21 -0.62
CA LYS A 105 -3.06 1.55 -2.06
C LYS A 105 -2.90 3.05 -2.30
N TYR A 106 -3.55 3.88 -1.49
CA TYR A 106 -3.41 5.33 -1.55
C TYR A 106 -2.01 5.78 -1.09
N SER A 107 -1.48 5.18 -0.03
CA SER A 107 -0.17 5.54 0.51
C SER A 107 0.98 5.10 -0.38
N SER A 108 0.82 3.98 -1.11
CA SER A 108 1.79 3.56 -2.13
C SER A 108 1.91 4.56 -3.29
N MET A 109 0.94 5.46 -3.46
CA MET A 109 0.93 6.50 -4.52
C MET A 109 2.19 7.34 -4.62
N GLY A 110 2.90 7.52 -3.50
CA GLY A 110 4.10 8.34 -3.45
C GLY A 110 3.92 9.69 -4.15
N TYR A 111 5.02 10.31 -4.55
CA TYR A 111 4.99 11.59 -5.27
C TYR A 111 4.94 11.44 -6.81
N ARG A 112 4.94 10.20 -7.34
CA ARG A 112 5.33 9.92 -8.73
C ARG A 112 4.48 8.86 -9.42
N TYR A 113 3.16 8.88 -9.26
CA TYR A 113 2.34 7.98 -10.08
C TYR A 113 2.25 8.47 -11.53
N ARG A 114 3.18 7.92 -12.32
CA ARG A 114 3.23 8.02 -13.79
C ARG A 114 2.49 6.87 -14.48
N ASP A 115 2.13 5.83 -13.72
CA ASP A 115 1.33 4.72 -14.21
C ASP A 115 -0.15 5.12 -14.18
N GLN A 116 -0.64 5.53 -15.35
CA GLN A 116 -2.04 5.88 -15.53
C GLN A 116 -2.98 4.70 -15.29
N LYS A 117 -2.56 3.47 -15.59
CA LYS A 117 -3.40 2.28 -15.42
C LYS A 117 -3.59 2.01 -13.94
N LEU A 118 -2.50 2.00 -13.16
CA LEU A 118 -2.56 1.80 -11.72
C LEU A 118 -3.43 2.86 -11.03
N LEU A 119 -3.29 4.13 -11.41
CA LEU A 119 -4.12 5.22 -10.88
C LEU A 119 -5.62 4.98 -11.12
N LEU A 120 -5.98 4.53 -12.32
CA LEU A 120 -7.38 4.24 -12.66
C LEU A 120 -7.90 3.00 -11.92
N GLN A 121 -7.07 1.97 -11.75
CA GLN A 121 -7.44 0.79 -10.96
C GLN A 121 -7.70 1.16 -9.49
N ILE A 122 -6.81 1.93 -8.87
CA ILE A 122 -7.01 2.43 -7.50
C ILE A 122 -8.28 3.28 -7.43
N LYS A 123 -8.53 4.14 -8.43
CA LYS A 123 -9.77 4.93 -8.51
C LYS A 123 -11.01 4.04 -8.45
N ASP A 124 -11.00 2.95 -9.19
CA ASP A 124 -12.12 2.02 -9.29
C ASP A 124 -12.31 1.23 -7.98
N ASP A 125 -11.22 0.79 -7.33
CA ASP A 125 -11.27 0.17 -6.00
C ASP A 125 -11.95 1.07 -4.94
N PHE A 126 -11.65 2.36 -4.99
CA PHE A 126 -12.27 3.36 -4.10
C PHE A 126 -13.75 3.57 -4.42
N ASP A 127 -14.12 3.63 -5.70
CA ASP A 127 -15.52 3.78 -6.12
C ASP A 127 -16.35 2.55 -5.71
N ASP A 128 -15.78 1.34 -5.84
CA ASP A 128 -16.40 0.09 -5.39
C ASP A 128 -16.66 0.09 -3.88
N PHE A 129 -15.71 0.56 -3.07
CA PHE A 129 -15.93 0.68 -1.64
C PHE A 129 -17.03 1.69 -1.32
N ILE A 130 -17.00 2.88 -1.94
CA ILE A 130 -18.01 3.92 -1.71
C ILE A 130 -19.42 3.41 -2.09
N GLN A 131 -19.53 2.62 -3.14
CA GLN A 131 -20.80 2.04 -3.58
C GLN A 131 -21.32 0.96 -2.62
N ASN A 132 -20.44 0.08 -2.14
CA ASN A 132 -20.81 -1.08 -1.33
C ASN A 132 -20.91 -0.78 0.17
N TYR A 133 -20.21 0.24 0.67
CA TYR A 133 -20.08 0.56 2.10
C TYR A 133 -20.55 1.99 2.42
N LYS A 134 -21.73 2.37 1.93
CA LYS A 134 -22.28 3.74 2.05
C LYS A 134 -22.43 4.26 3.48
N ASN A 135 -22.67 3.36 4.43
CA ASN A 135 -22.87 3.67 5.85
C ASN A 135 -21.62 3.38 6.71
N SER A 136 -20.47 3.13 6.06
CA SER A 136 -19.21 2.88 6.75
C SER A 136 -18.79 4.08 7.61
N VAL A 137 -18.22 3.80 8.78
CA VAL A 137 -17.55 4.82 9.61
C VAL A 137 -16.34 5.45 8.91
N TYR A 138 -15.77 4.78 7.90
CA TYR A 138 -14.61 5.25 7.15
C TYR A 138 -14.98 6.03 5.87
N ILE A 139 -16.27 6.13 5.55
CA ILE A 139 -16.73 6.57 4.22
C ILE A 139 -16.23 7.97 3.84
N GLU A 140 -16.21 8.91 4.78
CA GLU A 140 -15.78 10.29 4.50
C GLU A 140 -14.27 10.40 4.29
N MET A 141 -13.48 9.56 4.98
CA MET A 141 -12.04 9.44 4.75
C MET A 141 -11.76 8.86 3.36
N VAL A 142 -12.50 7.81 2.98
CA VAL A 142 -12.40 7.17 1.65
C VAL A 142 -12.77 8.16 0.54
N LYS A 143 -13.87 8.90 0.68
CA LYS A 143 -14.26 9.97 -0.27
C LYS A 143 -13.20 11.07 -0.39
N SER A 144 -12.56 11.42 0.71
CA SER A 144 -11.49 12.43 0.74
C SER A 144 -10.24 11.95 -0.02
N MET A 145 -9.79 10.72 0.22
CA MET A 145 -8.70 10.09 -0.54
C MET A 145 -9.06 9.93 -2.02
N ARG A 146 -10.28 9.49 -2.33
CA ARG A 146 -10.81 9.38 -3.70
C ARG A 146 -10.78 10.71 -4.43
N THR A 147 -11.15 11.79 -3.75
CA THR A 147 -11.08 13.15 -4.29
C THR A 147 -9.65 13.54 -4.63
N ARG A 148 -8.67 13.22 -3.78
CA ARG A 148 -7.24 13.46 -4.07
C ARG A 148 -6.76 12.64 -5.26
N ILE A 149 -7.21 11.40 -5.41
CA ILE A 149 -6.93 10.58 -6.60
C ILE A 149 -7.44 11.24 -7.88
N ASP A 150 -8.64 11.84 -7.89
CA ASP A 150 -9.14 12.60 -9.04
C ASP A 150 -8.26 13.80 -9.36
N MET A 151 -7.80 14.52 -8.34
CA MET A 151 -6.87 15.65 -8.51
C MET A 151 -5.54 15.18 -9.13
N THR A 152 -5.00 14.04 -8.68
CA THR A 152 -3.79 13.43 -9.25
C THR A 152 -4.00 13.05 -10.71
N ILE A 153 -5.12 12.40 -11.06
CA ILE A 153 -5.46 12.03 -12.45
C ILE A 153 -5.61 13.28 -13.32
N TYR A 154 -6.24 14.34 -12.80
CA TYR A 154 -6.39 15.61 -13.49
C TYR A 154 -5.03 16.24 -13.79
N GLN A 155 -4.15 16.34 -12.78
CA GLN A 155 -2.80 16.88 -12.95
C GLN A 155 -1.98 16.05 -13.95
N TYR A 156 -2.06 14.73 -13.88
CA TYR A 156 -1.41 13.84 -14.84
C TYR A 156 -1.87 14.12 -16.28
N ASN A 157 -3.18 14.16 -16.51
CA ASN A 157 -3.73 14.42 -17.84
C ASN A 157 -3.32 15.82 -18.36
N ARG A 158 -3.20 16.83 -17.48
CA ARG A 158 -2.71 18.16 -17.84
C ARG A 158 -1.24 18.14 -18.27
N SER A 159 -0.38 17.40 -17.57
CA SER A 159 1.01 17.19 -17.97
C SER A 159 1.11 16.52 -19.34
N VAL A 160 0.21 15.57 -19.64
CA VAL A 160 0.13 14.92 -20.96
C VAL A 160 -0.29 15.91 -22.06
N VAL A 161 -1.23 16.83 -21.79
CA VAL A 161 -1.56 17.93 -22.72
C VAL A 161 -0.31 18.77 -23.03
N GLY A 162 0.44 19.18 -22.01
CA GLY A 162 1.66 19.97 -22.19
C GLY A 162 2.74 19.23 -22.98
N LEU A 163 2.89 17.93 -22.76
CA LEU A 163 3.78 17.09 -23.57
C LEU A 163 3.37 17.08 -25.04
N TYR A 164 2.10 16.78 -25.34
CA TYR A 164 1.62 16.72 -26.72
C TYR A 164 1.63 18.06 -27.44
N ASP A 165 1.53 19.16 -26.70
CA ASP A 165 1.73 20.50 -27.23
C ASP A 165 3.17 20.71 -27.72
N ARG A 166 4.16 20.38 -26.87
CA ARG A 166 5.59 20.50 -27.22
C ARG A 166 6.00 19.64 -28.41
N ILE A 167 5.45 18.43 -28.54
CA ILE A 167 5.79 17.54 -29.67
C ILE A 167 4.89 17.71 -30.90
N GLY A 168 4.03 18.74 -30.92
CA GLY A 168 3.19 19.09 -32.07
C GLY A 168 2.08 18.07 -32.39
N LYS A 169 1.66 17.24 -31.45
CA LYS A 169 0.62 16.21 -31.65
C LYS A 169 -0.77 16.73 -31.31
N THR A 170 -1.30 17.60 -32.18
CA THR A 170 -2.57 18.33 -31.98
C THR A 170 -3.80 17.45 -31.71
N LYS A 171 -3.94 16.31 -32.41
CA LYS A 171 -5.05 15.36 -32.18
C LYS A 171 -5.03 14.77 -30.76
N ALA A 172 -3.85 14.35 -30.31
CA ALA A 172 -3.68 13.77 -28.97
C ALA A 172 -3.87 14.83 -27.87
N LYS A 173 -3.34 16.04 -28.09
CA LYS A 173 -3.59 17.21 -27.23
C LYS A 173 -5.09 17.44 -27.04
N LYS A 174 -5.86 17.50 -28.14
CA LYS A 174 -7.33 17.69 -28.09
C LYS A 174 -8.03 16.58 -27.31
N PHE A 175 -7.67 15.32 -27.54
CA PHE A 175 -8.24 14.19 -26.80
C PHE A 175 -8.07 14.34 -25.27
N TYR A 176 -6.88 14.73 -24.81
CA TYR A 176 -6.64 14.93 -23.38
C TYR A 176 -7.29 16.20 -22.83
N ILE A 177 -7.42 17.27 -23.62
CA ILE A 177 -8.22 18.45 -23.24
C ILE A 177 -9.68 18.06 -23.03
N ASP A 178 -10.26 17.26 -23.92
CA ASP A 178 -11.64 16.79 -23.78
C ASP A 178 -11.81 15.92 -22.52
N LYS A 179 -10.80 15.12 -22.16
CA LYS A 179 -10.77 14.36 -20.90
C LYS A 179 -10.74 15.25 -19.66
N LEU A 180 -9.94 16.32 -19.68
CA LEU A 180 -9.89 17.32 -18.59
C LEU A 180 -11.21 18.07 -18.44
N ASN A 181 -11.83 18.46 -19.56
CA ASN A 181 -13.11 19.17 -19.56
C ASN A 181 -14.24 18.32 -18.98
N LYS A 182 -14.22 16.99 -19.18
CA LYS A 182 -15.18 16.08 -18.55
C LYS A 182 -14.98 15.95 -17.03
N ALA A 183 -13.76 16.20 -16.54
CA ALA A 183 -13.44 16.20 -15.11
C ALA A 183 -13.77 17.53 -14.40
N PHE A 184 -14.64 18.37 -14.98
CA PHE A 184 -15.00 19.75 -14.60
C PHE A 184 -15.30 20.03 -13.11
N ARG A 185 -15.49 19.01 -12.29
CA ARG A 185 -15.75 19.13 -10.84
C ARG A 185 -14.65 19.89 -10.08
N TYR A 186 -13.50 20.15 -10.68
CA TYR A 186 -12.31 20.69 -10.02
C TYR A 186 -11.77 22.01 -10.58
N LYS A 187 -12.67 22.94 -10.96
CA LYS A 187 -12.31 24.24 -11.57
C LYS A 187 -11.26 25.07 -10.79
N ASP A 188 -11.20 24.92 -9.47
CA ASP A 188 -10.30 25.69 -8.59
C ASP A 188 -9.07 24.89 -8.11
N LEU A 189 -8.65 23.87 -8.87
CA LEU A 189 -7.44 23.11 -8.54
C LEU A 189 -6.18 23.98 -8.64
N LYS A 190 -5.54 24.19 -7.49
CA LYS A 190 -4.15 24.68 -7.42
C LYS A 190 -3.21 23.49 -7.57
N GLU A 191 -2.29 23.59 -8.53
CA GLU A 191 -1.25 22.59 -8.69
C GLU A 191 -0.33 22.55 -7.46
N ALA A 192 0.07 21.35 -7.05
CA ALA A 192 1.10 21.19 -6.05
C ALA A 192 2.41 21.76 -6.62
N LYS A 193 2.98 22.77 -5.94
CA LYS A 193 4.27 23.33 -6.33
C LYS A 193 5.37 22.31 -6.05
N PRO A 194 6.10 21.82 -7.06
CA PRO A 194 7.21 20.92 -6.82
C PRO A 194 8.37 21.68 -6.16
N ILE A 195 9.26 20.95 -5.49
CA ILE A 195 10.47 21.55 -4.90
C ILE A 195 11.38 22.04 -6.04
N TRP A 196 12.16 23.11 -5.79
CA TRP A 196 12.91 23.84 -6.81
C TRP A 196 13.73 22.96 -7.78
N TYR A 197 14.39 21.91 -7.29
CA TYR A 197 15.24 21.02 -8.10
C TYR A 197 14.44 20.10 -9.04
N ARG A 198 13.13 19.92 -8.82
CA ARG A 198 12.27 19.10 -9.68
C ARG A 198 11.69 19.86 -10.87
N HIS A 199 11.63 21.20 -10.81
CA HIS A 199 11.11 22.01 -11.93
C HIS A 199 11.84 21.72 -13.25
N LEU A 200 13.15 21.46 -13.20
CA LEU A 200 13.96 21.10 -14.37
C LEU A 200 13.41 19.85 -15.11
N PHE A 201 12.92 18.87 -14.35
CA PHE A 201 12.47 17.58 -14.88
C PHE A 201 10.96 17.52 -15.13
N GLU A 202 10.18 18.37 -14.46
CA GLU A 202 8.71 18.34 -14.48
C GLU A 202 8.08 19.42 -15.37
N GLU A 203 8.69 20.62 -15.47
CA GLU A 203 8.15 21.71 -16.32
C GLU A 203 8.66 21.66 -17.76
N GLY A 204 9.71 20.87 -18.05
CA GLY A 204 10.24 20.72 -19.41
C GLY A 204 10.68 22.03 -20.06
N LYS A 205 11.11 23.01 -19.26
CA LYS A 205 11.82 24.20 -19.73
C LYS A 205 13.30 23.86 -19.78
N ILE A 206 13.77 23.40 -20.93
CA ILE A 206 15.18 23.50 -21.35
C ILE A 206 15.19 24.42 -22.57
#